data_AF-I6VJD9-F1
#
_entry.id   AF-I6VJD9-F1
#
_cell.length_a   1.000
_cell.length_b   1.000
_cell.length_c   1.000
_cell.angle_alpha   90.00
_cell.angle_beta   90.00
_cell.angle_gamma   90.00
#
_symmetry.space_group_name_H-M   'P 1'
#
loop_
_entity.id
_entity.type
_entity.pdbx_description
1 polymer ?
#
loop_
_entity_poly.entity_id
_entity_poly.type
_entity_poly.pdbx_seq_one_letter_code
_entity_poly.pdbx_strand_id
1 'polypeptide(L)'
;RRLPKGTSNYQAAWYLDDMSDSGSDLEDFDEMDVEDNQSQPAHPADGVEGMDVDGKAMTEGGPSEYPQSEMFLDPSPEDEIAQIEEYRRSRKTEAEEDLEFPDEIELHPNVNARERLIRYRGLKSLKNSHWETEEDRPYEPEEWQSLLDISDYKRTATKFMREAWAGGVKPGTRVSVHIRGVPLQFQEIQSRAMAMFSLLRHEHKRTACNYSILLSSEHESPIKSKTEMIVQCGPRRIVINPLFSHAGNTPNNVHKFSRFLHPGQSAIASFIGPLTWGNVPLLYFTRDTPSPDHPSSLRLIATGTSLPPSTNRIIAKRIILTGHPYKINKRVVTVRYMFFNDGDVKWFK
;
A
#
# COMPACT_ATOMS: atom_id res chain seq x y z
N ARG A 1 -26.62 -1.32 -25.30
CA ARG A 1 -26.75 -2.02 -24.00
C ARG A 1 -26.59 -3.53 -24.15
N ARG A 2 -25.38 -4.07 -23.99
CA ARG A 2 -25.16 -5.50 -23.75
C ARG A 2 -24.82 -5.66 -22.28
N LEU A 3 -25.82 -6.06 -21.47
CA LEU A 3 -25.64 -6.43 -20.07
C LEU A 3 -25.52 -7.96 -19.98
N PRO A 4 -24.75 -8.50 -19.02
CA PRO A 4 -24.75 -9.94 -18.75
C PRO A 4 -26.18 -10.47 -18.52
N LYS A 5 -26.48 -11.69 -18.99
CA LYS A 5 -27.80 -12.29 -18.79
C LYS A 5 -28.05 -12.47 -17.29
N GLY A 6 -29.14 -11.89 -16.77
CA GLY A 6 -29.54 -11.97 -15.36
C GLY A 6 -29.35 -10.68 -14.54
N THR A 7 -28.90 -9.59 -15.14
CA THR A 7 -28.70 -8.31 -14.42
C THR A 7 -30.06 -7.65 -14.11
N SER A 8 -30.32 -7.34 -12.82
CA SER A 8 -31.55 -6.66 -12.39
C SER A 8 -31.55 -5.16 -12.72
N ASN A 9 -32.73 -4.52 -12.79
CA ASN A 9 -32.86 -3.08 -13.06
C ASN A 9 -32.12 -2.20 -12.04
N TYR A 10 -32.01 -2.65 -10.78
CA TYR A 10 -31.26 -1.94 -9.75
C TYR A 10 -29.75 -2.01 -10.01
N GLN A 11 -29.23 -3.19 -10.36
CA GLN A 11 -27.82 -3.38 -10.72
C GLN A 11 -27.44 -2.66 -12.01
N ALA A 12 -28.37 -2.55 -12.96
CA ALA A 12 -28.16 -1.83 -14.22
C ALA A 12 -27.95 -0.31 -14.04
N ALA A 13 -28.27 0.26 -12.87
CA ALA A 13 -28.00 1.66 -12.54
C ALA A 13 -26.57 1.92 -12.04
N TRP A 14 -25.80 0.87 -11.76
CA TRP A 14 -24.41 0.94 -11.29
C TRP A 14 -23.38 0.79 -12.41
N TYR A 15 -23.80 0.34 -13.59
CA TYR A 15 -22.96 0.31 -14.80
C TYR A 15 -23.16 1.60 -15.61
N LEU A 16 -22.12 2.43 -15.76
CA LEU A 16 -22.15 3.62 -16.63
C LEU A 16 -21.91 3.20 -18.09
N ASP A 17 -22.90 3.45 -18.95
CA ASP A 17 -22.95 2.97 -20.35
C ASP A 17 -21.92 3.70 -21.25
N ASP A 18 -21.33 2.91 -22.13
CA ASP A 18 -20.33 3.29 -23.14
C ASP A 18 -21.06 3.89 -24.35
N MET A 19 -21.36 5.20 -24.29
CA MET A 19 -21.84 5.96 -25.44
C MET A 19 -20.62 6.51 -26.17
N SER A 20 -20.21 5.77 -27.19
CA SER A 20 -19.37 6.26 -28.29
C SER A 20 -20.09 7.45 -28.94
N ASP A 21 -19.65 8.66 -28.59
CA ASP A 21 -19.83 9.82 -29.44
C ASP A 21 -18.44 10.38 -29.73
N SER A 22 -18.04 10.18 -30.98
CA SER A 22 -16.78 10.64 -31.56
C SER A 22 -16.85 12.15 -31.70
N GLY A 23 -16.03 12.88 -30.93
CA GLY A 23 -15.89 14.33 -31.03
C GLY A 23 -14.55 14.78 -30.48
N SER A 24 -13.61 14.97 -31.40
CA SER A 24 -12.28 15.54 -31.24
C SER A 24 -12.24 16.77 -30.32
N ASP A 25 -11.58 16.64 -29.16
CA ASP A 25 -10.79 17.72 -28.54
C ASP A 25 -10.03 17.12 -27.33
N LEU A 26 -8.85 16.56 -27.61
CA LEU A 26 -7.94 15.95 -26.65
C LEU A 26 -6.65 16.77 -26.60
N GLU A 27 -6.72 18.00 -26.11
CA GLU A 27 -5.56 18.75 -25.65
C GLU A 27 -5.94 19.39 -24.30
N ASP A 28 -4.98 19.46 -23.37
CA ASP A 28 -5.07 19.98 -21.98
C ASP A 28 -5.62 19.05 -20.88
N PHE A 29 -5.01 17.88 -20.74
CA PHE A 29 -4.77 17.34 -19.40
C PHE A 29 -3.27 17.11 -19.27
N ASP A 30 -2.59 17.94 -18.46
CA ASP A 30 -1.14 17.91 -18.25
C ASP A 30 -0.60 16.47 -18.24
N GLU A 31 -0.04 16.08 -19.38
CA GLU A 31 0.80 14.90 -19.51
C GLU A 31 2.10 15.20 -18.77
N MET A 32 2.11 14.94 -17.46
CA MET A 32 3.36 14.52 -16.83
C MET A 32 3.65 13.13 -17.39
N ASP A 33 4.31 13.14 -18.53
CA ASP A 33 4.93 12.00 -19.20
C ASP A 33 5.89 11.37 -18.19
N VAL A 34 5.42 10.34 -17.50
CA VAL A 34 6.27 9.52 -16.64
C VAL A 34 7.02 8.64 -17.61
N GLU A 35 8.23 9.06 -17.99
CA GLU A 35 9.13 8.31 -18.87
C GLU A 35 9.04 6.81 -18.56
N ASP A 36 8.65 6.06 -19.59
CA ASP A 36 8.65 4.61 -19.60
C ASP A 36 10.09 4.15 -19.33
N ASN A 37 10.38 3.89 -18.05
CA ASN A 37 11.72 3.57 -17.57
C ASN A 37 12.04 2.14 -18.02
N GLN A 38 12.41 2.02 -19.28
CA GLN A 38 12.98 0.82 -19.86
C GLN A 38 14.17 0.41 -19.00
N SER A 39 14.03 -0.76 -18.37
CA SER A 39 15.08 -1.49 -17.65
C SER A 39 15.75 -0.74 -16.49
N GLN A 40 15.00 -0.45 -15.42
CA GLN A 40 15.65 -0.35 -14.11
C GLN A 40 16.24 -1.72 -13.72
N PRO A 41 17.47 -1.78 -13.20
CA PRO A 41 18.04 -3.02 -12.67
C PRO A 41 17.15 -3.55 -11.54
N ALA A 42 16.99 -4.87 -11.46
CA ALA A 42 16.14 -5.52 -10.46
C ALA A 42 16.48 -5.03 -9.04
N HIS A 43 15.51 -4.43 -8.35
CA HIS A 43 15.67 -4.00 -6.97
C HIS A 43 15.70 -5.25 -6.08
N PRO A 44 16.47 -5.32 -4.98
CA PRO A 44 16.41 -6.43 -4.01
C PRO A 44 14.99 -6.74 -3.48
N ALA A 45 14.05 -5.82 -3.64
CA ALA A 45 12.65 -5.98 -3.27
C ALA A 45 11.82 -6.82 -4.26
N ASP A 46 12.33 -7.05 -5.47
CA ASP A 46 11.62 -7.72 -6.57
C ASP A 46 11.66 -9.25 -6.48
N GLY A 47 12.39 -9.81 -5.50
CA GLY A 47 12.50 -11.25 -5.27
C GLY A 47 13.25 -12.00 -6.38
N VAL A 48 14.00 -11.27 -7.21
CA VAL A 48 14.87 -11.82 -8.26
C VAL A 48 16.28 -12.13 -7.71
N GLU A 49 16.58 -11.66 -6.51
CA GLU A 49 17.83 -11.95 -5.82
C GLU A 49 17.93 -13.46 -5.49
N GLY A 50 18.91 -14.13 -6.08
CA GLY A 50 19.12 -15.57 -5.95
C GLY A 50 18.53 -16.44 -7.07
N MET A 51 17.76 -15.87 -8.00
CA MET A 51 17.47 -16.56 -9.27
C MET A 51 18.63 -16.30 -10.24
N ASP A 52 19.29 -17.37 -10.69
CA ASP A 52 20.29 -17.33 -11.74
C ASP A 52 19.58 -17.11 -13.10
N VAL A 53 19.04 -15.90 -13.31
CA VAL A 53 18.26 -15.54 -14.50
C VAL A 53 19.16 -15.42 -15.73
N ASP A 54 20.44 -15.11 -15.55
CA ASP A 54 21.41 -14.91 -16.63
C ASP A 54 22.34 -16.11 -16.86
N GLY A 55 22.16 -17.22 -16.12
CA GLY A 55 23.01 -18.42 -16.26
C GLY A 55 24.50 -18.06 -16.27
N LYS A 56 24.92 -17.16 -15.36
CA LYS A 56 26.32 -16.74 -15.32
C LYS A 56 27.16 -17.99 -15.06
N ALA A 57 28.07 -18.26 -15.99
CA ALA A 57 28.95 -19.42 -15.98
C ALA A 57 29.51 -19.66 -14.57
N MET A 58 29.45 -20.93 -14.13
CA MET A 58 30.07 -21.39 -12.90
C MET A 58 31.42 -20.71 -12.72
N THR A 59 31.55 -19.87 -11.70
CA THR A 59 32.86 -19.34 -11.32
C THR A 59 33.74 -20.55 -11.01
N GLU A 60 34.79 -20.76 -11.81
CA GLU A 60 35.77 -21.81 -11.57
C GLU A 60 36.20 -21.73 -10.11
N GLY A 61 35.97 -22.82 -9.38
CA GLY A 61 36.25 -22.89 -7.96
C GLY A 61 37.74 -22.68 -7.71
N GLY A 62 38.11 -21.47 -7.32
CA GLY A 62 39.38 -21.23 -6.66
C GLY A 62 39.43 -22.12 -5.41
N PRO A 63 40.58 -22.76 -5.11
CA PRO A 63 40.72 -23.55 -3.89
C PRO A 63 40.44 -22.64 -2.71
N SER A 64 39.32 -22.89 -2.04
CA SER A 64 38.96 -22.18 -0.84
C SER A 64 39.89 -22.68 0.26
N GLU A 65 40.92 -21.90 0.61
CA GLU A 65 41.72 -22.09 1.82
C GLU A 65 40.87 -21.73 3.05
N TYR A 66 39.78 -22.48 3.27
CA TYR A 66 39.16 -22.52 4.58
C TYR A 66 39.88 -23.60 5.39
N PRO A 67 40.25 -23.31 6.66
CA PRO A 67 40.81 -24.31 7.54
C PRO A 67 39.87 -25.51 7.62
N GLN A 68 40.48 -26.68 7.65
CA GLN A 68 39.89 -27.99 7.92
C GLN A 68 38.73 -27.86 8.92
N SER A 69 37.53 -28.23 8.47
CA SER A 69 36.26 -28.27 9.21
C SER A 69 36.44 -28.26 10.73
N GLU A 70 36.10 -27.14 11.38
CA GLU A 70 35.87 -27.16 12.82
C GLU A 70 34.82 -28.24 13.13
N MET A 71 35.06 -29.04 14.16
CA MET A 71 34.08 -30.01 14.65
C MET A 71 32.82 -29.26 15.07
N PHE A 72 31.83 -29.20 14.18
CA PHE A 72 30.48 -28.79 14.53
C PHE A 72 29.88 -29.88 15.43
N LEU A 73 30.11 -29.74 16.73
CA LEU A 73 29.35 -30.44 17.76
C LEU A 73 27.90 -29.97 17.63
N ASP A 74 26.97 -30.90 17.38
CA ASP A 74 25.54 -30.57 17.51
C ASP A 74 25.32 -30.15 18.97
N PRO A 75 24.96 -28.88 19.23
CA PRO A 75 24.76 -28.40 20.60
C PRO A 75 23.62 -29.19 21.26
N SER A 76 23.61 -29.24 22.59
CA SER A 76 22.45 -29.82 23.28
C SER A 76 21.20 -28.98 23.01
N PRO A 77 19.98 -29.57 22.99
CA PRO A 77 18.75 -28.82 22.74
C PRO A 77 18.53 -27.63 23.70
N GLU A 78 19.10 -27.71 24.91
CA GLU A 78 19.04 -26.64 25.91
C GLU A 78 19.95 -25.45 25.56
N ASP A 79 21.15 -25.73 25.02
CA ASP A 79 22.09 -24.70 24.57
C ASP A 79 21.58 -23.95 23.31
N GLU A 80 20.86 -24.66 22.42
CA GLU A 80 20.24 -24.05 21.24
C GLU A 80 19.16 -23.03 21.63
N ILE A 81 18.34 -23.34 22.64
CA ILE A 81 17.29 -22.43 23.14
C ILE A 81 17.94 -21.17 23.74
N ALA A 82 19.01 -21.33 24.53
CA ALA A 82 19.70 -20.22 25.17
C ALA A 82 20.35 -19.26 24.15
N GLN A 83 21.00 -19.78 23.11
CA GLN A 83 21.58 -18.95 22.04
C GLN A 83 20.52 -18.17 21.25
N ILE A 84 19.37 -18.79 20.97
CA ILE A 84 18.25 -18.13 20.28
C ILE A 84 17.69 -16.99 21.14
N GLU A 85 17.57 -17.17 22.46
CA GLU A 85 17.09 -16.12 23.36
C GLU A 85 18.08 -14.98 23.54
N GLU A 86 19.38 -15.25 23.59
CA GLU A 86 20.42 -14.23 23.75
C GLU A 86 20.55 -13.37 22.48
N TYR A 87 20.42 -13.98 21.31
CA TYR A 87 20.29 -13.25 20.03
C TYR A 87 19.04 -12.35 20.01
N ARG A 88 17.92 -12.81 20.58
CA ARG A 88 16.68 -12.00 20.66
C ARG A 88 16.76 -10.83 21.63
N ARG A 89 17.55 -10.93 22.71
CA ARG A 89 17.69 -9.83 23.69
C ARG A 89 18.53 -8.66 23.19
N SER A 90 19.37 -8.86 22.17
CA SER A 90 20.20 -7.80 21.58
C SER A 90 19.48 -6.96 20.50
N ARG A 91 18.19 -7.26 20.26
CA ARG A 91 17.37 -6.65 19.20
C ARG A 91 17.14 -5.14 19.41
N LYS A 92 17.17 -4.44 18.28
CA LYS A 92 16.97 -2.98 18.12
C LYS A 92 15.47 -2.65 18.13
N THR A 93 15.09 -1.41 17.83
CA THR A 93 13.67 -1.05 17.74
C THR A 93 13.01 -1.73 16.53
N GLU A 94 11.74 -2.14 16.60
CA GLU A 94 10.98 -2.83 15.51
C GLU A 94 11.14 -2.16 14.13
N ALA A 95 11.25 -0.83 14.10
CA ALA A 95 11.38 -0.07 12.86
C ALA A 95 12.82 -0.03 12.31
N GLU A 96 13.84 -0.03 13.16
CA GLU A 96 15.24 -0.12 12.72
C GLU A 96 15.52 -1.51 12.13
N GLU A 97 14.87 -2.52 12.69
CA GLU A 97 14.95 -3.90 12.22
C GLU A 97 14.22 -4.10 10.88
N ASP A 98 13.08 -3.45 10.67
CA ASP A 98 12.39 -3.47 9.36
C ASP A 98 13.24 -2.77 8.28
N LEU A 99 14.04 -1.76 8.67
CA LEU A 99 14.95 -1.07 7.76
C LEU A 99 16.15 -1.94 7.36
N GLU A 100 16.75 -2.67 8.31
CA GLU A 100 17.88 -3.56 8.06
C GLU A 100 17.43 -4.88 7.39
N PHE A 101 16.30 -5.43 7.84
CA PHE A 101 15.79 -6.76 7.51
C PHE A 101 14.29 -6.72 7.16
N PRO A 102 13.93 -6.20 5.98
CA PRO A 102 12.54 -5.92 5.64
C PRO A 102 11.70 -7.18 5.45
N ASP A 103 10.53 -7.21 6.09
CA ASP A 103 9.55 -8.31 6.06
C ASP A 103 10.02 -9.66 6.64
N GLU A 104 11.15 -9.70 7.35
CA GLU A 104 11.61 -10.92 7.98
C GLU A 104 10.75 -11.30 9.19
N ILE A 105 10.46 -12.60 9.30
CA ILE A 105 9.85 -13.16 10.51
C ILE A 105 10.70 -14.33 11.00
N GLU A 106 10.80 -14.42 12.32
CA GLU A 106 11.27 -15.63 12.99
C GLU A 106 10.08 -16.51 13.33
N LEU A 107 10.20 -17.80 13.03
CA LEU A 107 9.26 -18.81 13.50
C LEU A 107 9.65 -19.25 14.91
N HIS A 108 8.65 -19.51 15.75
CA HIS A 108 8.89 -20.09 17.07
C HIS A 108 8.84 -21.62 16.98
N PRO A 109 9.71 -22.36 17.71
CA PRO A 109 9.68 -23.83 17.72
C PRO A 109 8.32 -24.42 18.10
N ASN A 110 7.58 -23.73 18.94
CA ASN A 110 6.27 -24.17 19.46
C ASN A 110 5.10 -23.90 18.50
N VAL A 111 5.34 -23.29 17.33
CA VAL A 111 4.28 -22.88 16.40
C VAL A 111 4.49 -23.56 15.05
N ASN A 112 3.51 -24.34 14.60
CA ASN A 112 3.50 -24.93 13.26
C ASN A 112 3.50 -23.83 12.19
N ALA A 113 4.52 -23.82 11.34
CA ALA A 113 4.68 -22.78 10.32
C ALA A 113 3.53 -22.83 9.31
N ARG A 114 3.08 -24.04 8.94
CA ARG A 114 1.95 -24.26 8.04
C ARG A 114 0.68 -23.58 8.51
N GLU A 115 0.33 -23.72 9.80
CA GLU A 115 -0.90 -23.13 10.36
C GLU A 115 -0.78 -21.61 10.44
N ARG A 116 0.38 -21.12 10.90
CA ARG A 116 0.66 -19.68 11.00
C ARG A 116 0.60 -18.96 9.65
N LEU A 117 1.09 -19.62 8.60
CA LEU A 117 1.23 -19.05 7.26
C LEU A 117 0.23 -19.61 6.25
N ILE A 118 -0.88 -20.19 6.71
CA ILE A 118 -1.87 -20.85 5.85
C ILE A 118 -2.49 -19.93 4.78
N ARG A 119 -2.51 -18.62 5.05
CA ARG A 119 -3.03 -17.59 4.13
C ARG A 119 -1.98 -17.05 3.15
N TYR A 120 -0.73 -17.47 3.30
CA TYR A 120 0.36 -17.03 2.44
C TYR A 120 0.48 -17.98 1.25
N ARG A 121 0.93 -17.42 0.13
CA ARG A 121 1.17 -18.15 -1.12
C ARG A 121 2.57 -17.86 -1.62
N GLY A 122 3.23 -18.87 -2.20
CA GLY A 122 4.51 -18.71 -2.87
C GLY A 122 4.31 -18.19 -4.28
N LEU A 123 4.95 -17.06 -4.61
CA LEU A 123 4.97 -16.52 -5.97
C LEU A 123 6.41 -16.44 -6.46
N LYS A 124 6.62 -16.78 -7.74
CA LYS A 124 7.94 -16.68 -8.38
C LYS A 124 8.38 -15.23 -8.54
N SER A 125 7.45 -14.35 -8.91
CA SER A 125 7.69 -12.91 -9.03
C SER A 125 6.43 -12.14 -8.66
N LEU A 126 6.54 -11.20 -7.72
CA LEU A 126 5.39 -10.40 -7.29
C LEU A 126 4.79 -9.57 -8.43
N LYS A 127 5.63 -9.10 -9.37
CA LYS A 127 5.23 -8.20 -10.47
C LYS A 127 4.60 -8.95 -11.65
N ASN A 128 5.08 -10.17 -11.93
CA ASN A 128 4.75 -10.88 -13.17
C ASN A 128 3.81 -12.08 -12.95
N SER A 129 3.80 -12.67 -11.76
CA SER A 129 2.94 -13.82 -11.48
C SER A 129 1.47 -13.38 -11.40
N HIS A 130 0.57 -14.23 -11.90
CA HIS A 130 -0.87 -14.04 -11.79
C HIS A 130 -1.31 -14.05 -10.32
N TRP A 131 -2.17 -13.11 -9.95
CA TRP A 131 -2.72 -13.01 -8.59
C TRP A 131 -4.17 -13.44 -8.56
N GLU A 132 -4.45 -14.60 -7.96
CA GLU A 132 -5.82 -15.09 -7.81
C GLU A 132 -6.55 -14.34 -6.70
N THR A 133 -7.66 -13.68 -7.06
CA THR A 133 -8.49 -12.89 -6.13
C THR A 133 -9.68 -13.67 -5.57
N GLU A 134 -10.07 -14.78 -6.20
CA GLU A 134 -11.27 -15.54 -5.82
C GLU A 134 -11.18 -16.13 -4.41
N GLU A 135 -10.01 -16.63 -4.02
CA GLU A 135 -9.75 -17.18 -2.68
C GLU A 135 -9.77 -16.12 -1.59
N ASP A 136 -9.50 -14.86 -1.94
CA ASP A 136 -9.43 -13.75 -1.00
C ASP A 136 -10.79 -13.08 -0.75
N ARG A 137 -11.77 -13.26 -1.65
CA ARG A 137 -13.12 -12.66 -1.54
C ARG A 137 -13.81 -12.85 -0.18
N PRO A 138 -13.72 -14.01 0.50
CA PRO A 138 -14.34 -14.19 1.82
C PRO A 138 -13.74 -13.31 2.92
N TYR A 139 -12.53 -12.78 2.72
CA TYR A 139 -11.83 -11.94 3.68
C TYR A 139 -11.93 -10.43 3.36
N GLU A 140 -12.61 -10.07 2.27
CA GLU A 140 -12.87 -8.67 1.91
C GLU A 140 -13.83 -8.02 2.92
N PRO A 141 -13.70 -6.71 3.19
CA PRO A 141 -14.68 -5.99 3.98
C PRO A 141 -16.07 -6.04 3.32
N GLU A 142 -17.14 -6.16 4.10
CA GLU A 142 -18.52 -6.20 3.57
C GLU A 142 -18.85 -4.95 2.73
N GLU A 143 -18.30 -3.79 3.12
CA GLU A 143 -18.48 -2.53 2.40
C GLU A 143 -17.83 -2.53 1.01
N TRP A 144 -16.89 -3.44 0.71
CA TRP A 144 -16.10 -3.45 -0.51
C TRP A 144 -16.97 -3.54 -1.78
N GLN A 145 -18.01 -4.37 -1.74
CA GLN A 145 -18.97 -4.52 -2.85
C GLN A 145 -19.84 -3.29 -3.06
N SER A 146 -19.95 -2.42 -2.05
CA SER A 146 -20.74 -1.18 -2.12
C SER A 146 -19.93 0.04 -2.57
N LEU A 147 -18.61 -0.12 -2.73
CA LEU A 147 -17.71 0.94 -3.17
C LEU A 147 -18.00 1.34 -4.61
N LEU A 148 -17.82 2.63 -4.90
CA LEU A 148 -17.88 3.12 -6.26
C LEU A 148 -16.64 2.62 -7.02
N ASP A 149 -16.87 1.76 -8.00
CA ASP A 149 -15.87 1.38 -8.99
C ASP A 149 -15.95 2.29 -10.22
N ILE A 150 -14.79 2.68 -10.74
CA ILE A 150 -14.65 3.60 -11.87
C ILE A 150 -13.70 2.93 -12.87
N SER A 151 -14.25 2.45 -13.98
CA SER A 151 -13.48 1.76 -15.02
C SER A 151 -12.50 2.70 -15.73
N ASP A 152 -13.00 3.82 -16.29
CA ASP A 152 -12.20 4.85 -16.95
C ASP A 152 -12.24 6.14 -16.13
N TYR A 153 -11.30 6.28 -15.20
CA TYR A 153 -11.19 7.45 -14.34
C TYR A 153 -10.94 8.74 -15.12
N LYS A 154 -10.03 8.72 -16.11
CA LYS A 154 -9.64 9.92 -16.85
C LYS A 154 -10.83 10.49 -17.62
N ARG A 155 -11.52 9.66 -18.40
CA ARG A 155 -12.71 10.11 -19.17
C ARG A 155 -13.82 10.60 -18.25
N THR A 156 -14.07 9.90 -17.16
CA THR A 156 -15.14 10.24 -16.21
C THR A 156 -14.83 11.55 -15.47
N ALA A 157 -13.58 11.74 -15.05
CA ALA A 157 -13.13 12.96 -14.40
C ALA A 157 -13.30 14.17 -15.33
N THR A 158 -12.81 14.09 -16.58
CA THR A 158 -12.94 15.18 -17.56
C THR A 158 -14.41 15.52 -17.84
N LYS A 159 -15.27 14.51 -17.97
CA LYS A 159 -16.72 14.71 -18.16
C LYS A 159 -17.34 15.49 -17.01
N PHE A 160 -17.11 15.08 -15.76
CA PHE A 160 -17.70 15.75 -14.60
C PHE A 160 -17.08 17.11 -14.32
N MET A 161 -15.80 17.30 -14.63
CA MET A 161 -15.17 18.61 -14.61
C MET A 161 -15.87 19.53 -15.61
N ARG A 162 -15.97 19.17 -16.90
CA ARG A 162 -16.66 19.98 -17.93
C ARG A 162 -18.12 20.30 -17.57
N GLU A 163 -18.83 19.33 -16.99
CA GLU A 163 -20.20 19.53 -16.51
C GLU A 163 -20.29 20.58 -15.39
N ALA A 164 -19.31 20.63 -14.48
CA ALA A 164 -19.29 21.62 -13.41
C ALA A 164 -19.04 23.05 -13.89
N TRP A 165 -18.37 23.22 -15.05
CA TRP A 165 -18.26 24.51 -15.72
C TRP A 165 -19.56 24.94 -16.41
N ALA A 166 -20.45 23.99 -16.69
CA ALA A 166 -21.71 24.23 -17.38
C ALA A 166 -22.82 24.63 -16.40
N GLY A 167 -23.09 25.94 -16.34
CA GLY A 167 -24.23 26.49 -15.60
C GLY A 167 -23.88 26.97 -14.19
N GLY A 168 -24.90 27.43 -13.47
CA GLY A 168 -24.75 27.99 -12.13
C GLY A 168 -24.53 29.50 -12.09
N VAL A 169 -24.12 29.99 -10.92
CA VAL A 169 -23.93 31.42 -10.66
C VAL A 169 -22.50 31.83 -11.02
N LYS A 170 -22.34 32.93 -11.77
CA LYS A 170 -21.03 33.43 -12.19
C LYS A 170 -20.19 33.89 -10.98
N PRO A 171 -18.86 33.66 -10.99
CA PRO A 171 -17.95 34.20 -9.98
C PRO A 171 -18.13 35.70 -9.77
N GLY A 172 -18.05 36.16 -8.52
CA GLY A 172 -18.23 37.57 -8.14
C GLY A 172 -19.68 37.99 -7.85
N THR A 173 -20.66 37.09 -8.03
CA THR A 173 -22.06 37.39 -7.73
C THR A 173 -22.38 37.17 -6.25
N ARG A 174 -23.05 38.12 -5.60
CA ARG A 174 -23.57 37.94 -4.23
C ARG A 174 -24.78 37.01 -4.26
N VAL A 175 -24.74 35.94 -3.47
CA VAL A 175 -25.79 34.92 -3.39
C VAL A 175 -26.31 34.72 -1.98
N SER A 176 -27.55 34.23 -1.85
CA SER A 176 -28.12 33.73 -0.60
C SER A 176 -28.31 32.22 -0.72
N VAL A 177 -27.53 31.44 0.02
CA VAL A 177 -27.54 29.97 -0.07
C VAL A 177 -28.44 29.40 1.02
N HIS A 178 -29.44 28.60 0.61
CA HIS A 178 -30.35 27.91 1.54
C HIS A 178 -30.00 26.42 1.54
N ILE A 179 -29.46 25.92 2.66
CA ILE A 179 -28.99 24.54 2.79
C ILE A 179 -30.00 23.73 3.60
N ARG A 180 -30.35 22.55 3.11
CA ARG A 180 -31.27 21.62 3.79
C ARG A 180 -30.51 20.76 4.79
N GLY A 181 -31.09 20.54 5.97
CA GLY A 181 -30.61 19.52 6.92
C GLY A 181 -29.35 19.90 7.70
N VAL A 182 -29.14 21.19 7.96
CA VAL A 182 -28.00 21.66 8.76
C VAL A 182 -28.25 21.37 10.25
N PRO A 183 -27.34 20.65 10.95
CA PRO A 183 -27.45 20.45 12.40
C PRO A 183 -27.42 21.77 13.19
N LEU A 184 -28.22 21.88 14.25
CA LEU A 184 -28.35 23.09 15.07
C LEU A 184 -27.02 23.57 15.68
N GLN A 185 -26.07 22.66 15.90
CA GLN A 185 -24.73 22.98 16.40
C GLN A 185 -24.00 24.01 15.51
N PHE A 186 -24.25 24.00 14.20
CA PHE A 186 -23.65 24.97 13.27
C PHE A 186 -24.31 26.36 13.32
N GLN A 187 -25.48 26.48 13.94
CA GLN A 187 -26.14 27.78 14.16
C GLN A 187 -25.46 28.57 15.29
N GLU A 188 -24.89 27.87 16.27
CA GLU A 188 -24.20 28.45 17.43
C GLU A 188 -22.73 28.79 17.11
N ILE A 189 -22.12 28.08 16.16
CA ILE A 189 -20.74 28.32 15.70
C ILE A 189 -20.73 29.52 14.73
N GLN A 190 -20.88 30.73 15.28
CA GLN A 190 -20.55 31.97 14.58
C GLN A 190 -19.02 32.20 14.63
N SER A 191 -18.24 31.35 13.96
CA SER A 191 -16.85 31.70 13.68
C SER A 191 -16.77 32.72 12.54
N ARG A 192 -15.80 33.63 12.62
CA ARG A 192 -15.69 34.88 11.83
C ARG A 192 -15.56 34.70 10.31
N ALA A 193 -15.29 33.49 9.81
CA ALA A 193 -15.17 33.19 8.39
C ALA A 193 -15.55 31.73 8.10
N MET A 194 -16.56 31.53 7.26
CA MET A 194 -16.99 30.22 6.77
C MET A 194 -16.75 30.14 5.27
N ALA A 195 -16.02 29.12 4.83
CA ALA A 195 -15.87 28.79 3.42
C ALA A 195 -16.82 27.63 3.06
N MET A 196 -17.48 27.73 1.92
CA MET A 196 -18.33 26.67 1.37
C MET A 196 -17.81 26.26 0.01
N PHE A 197 -17.80 24.96 -0.25
CA PHE A 197 -17.34 24.37 -1.50
C PHE A 197 -18.46 23.51 -2.09
N SER A 198 -18.69 23.64 -3.39
CA SER A 198 -19.59 22.73 -4.12
C SER A 198 -18.85 21.43 -4.41
N LEU A 199 -19.46 20.30 -4.09
CA LEU A 199 -18.95 18.99 -4.45
C LEU A 199 -19.32 18.65 -5.90
N LEU A 200 -18.39 18.01 -6.60
CA LEU A 200 -18.64 17.48 -7.93
C LEU A 200 -19.51 16.22 -7.85
N ARG A 201 -20.00 15.78 -9.00
CA ARG A 201 -20.84 14.58 -9.10
C ARG A 201 -20.10 13.38 -8.49
N HIS A 202 -20.80 12.65 -7.62
CA HIS A 202 -20.31 11.44 -6.93
C HIS A 202 -19.16 11.62 -5.93
N GLU A 203 -18.70 12.83 -5.62
CA GLU A 203 -17.65 13.04 -4.61
C GLU A 203 -18.05 12.65 -3.18
N HIS A 204 -19.34 12.55 -2.90
CA HIS A 204 -19.85 12.05 -1.62
C HIS A 204 -19.80 10.51 -1.52
N LYS A 205 -19.69 9.79 -2.65
CA LYS A 205 -19.63 8.33 -2.64
C LYS A 205 -18.27 7.86 -2.14
N ARG A 206 -18.24 6.69 -1.49
CA ARG A 206 -17.02 6.06 -0.98
C ARG A 206 -16.40 5.16 -2.06
N THR A 207 -15.07 5.14 -2.12
CA THR A 207 -14.28 4.29 -3.02
C THR A 207 -12.96 3.90 -2.34
N ALA A 208 -12.19 3.02 -2.96
CA ALA A 208 -10.81 2.71 -2.59
C ALA A 208 -9.88 3.82 -3.12
N CYS A 209 -9.55 4.77 -2.25
CA CYS A 209 -8.70 5.91 -2.57
C CYS A 209 -7.23 5.52 -2.48
N ASN A 210 -6.43 5.98 -3.45
CA ASN A 210 -4.98 5.81 -3.48
C ASN A 210 -4.34 7.19 -3.48
N TYR A 211 -3.64 7.55 -2.41
CA TYR A 211 -3.02 8.86 -2.27
C TYR A 211 -1.51 8.71 -2.18
N SER A 212 -0.75 9.55 -2.87
CA SER A 212 0.69 9.58 -2.66
C SER A 212 0.99 10.23 -1.31
N ILE A 213 2.03 9.75 -0.64
CA ILE A 213 2.53 10.31 0.60
C ILE A 213 4.05 10.38 0.53
N LEU A 214 4.61 11.55 0.81
CA LEU A 214 6.04 11.80 0.98
C LEU A 214 6.25 12.26 2.41
N LEU A 215 6.85 11.40 3.22
CA LEU A 215 7.12 11.71 4.63
C LEU A 215 8.27 12.72 4.71
N SER A 216 8.07 13.81 5.45
CA SER A 216 9.10 14.84 5.62
C SER A 216 10.36 14.22 6.22
N SER A 217 11.53 14.58 5.67
CA SER A 217 12.84 14.16 6.21
C SER A 217 13.12 14.75 7.59
N GLU A 218 12.42 15.82 7.97
CA GLU A 218 12.50 16.44 9.31
C GLU A 218 11.69 15.67 10.36
N HIS A 219 10.90 14.67 9.93
CA HIS A 219 10.15 13.85 10.87
C HIS A 219 11.08 12.82 11.53
N GLU A 220 11.06 12.76 12.86
CA GLU A 220 12.03 11.99 13.64
C GLU A 220 11.75 10.47 13.63
N SER A 221 10.48 10.07 13.61
CA SER A 221 10.08 8.67 13.79
C SER A 221 9.45 8.08 12.53
N PRO A 222 9.73 6.81 12.19
CA PRO A 222 9.02 6.12 11.12
C PRO A 222 7.55 5.90 11.49
N ILE A 223 6.67 5.96 10.48
CA ILE A 223 5.23 5.79 10.67
C ILE A 223 4.81 4.37 10.33
N LYS A 224 4.20 3.67 11.27
CA LYS A 224 3.66 2.33 11.03
C LYS A 224 2.39 2.40 10.17
N SER A 225 2.28 1.50 9.19
CA SER A 225 1.03 1.28 8.44
C SER A 225 -0.14 1.00 9.40
N LYS A 226 -1.35 1.46 9.04
CA LYS A 226 -2.60 1.40 9.84
C LYS A 226 -2.66 2.35 11.04
N THR A 227 -1.64 3.16 11.27
CA THR A 227 -1.68 4.22 12.28
C THR A 227 -2.68 5.29 11.87
N GLU A 228 -3.49 5.77 12.82
CA GLU A 228 -4.44 6.86 12.59
C GLU A 228 -3.69 8.15 12.23
N MET A 229 -4.11 8.82 11.15
CA MET A 229 -3.65 10.16 10.79
C MET A 229 -4.76 10.95 10.10
N ILE A 230 -4.60 12.26 10.02
CA ILE A 230 -5.55 13.14 9.35
C ILE A 230 -4.99 13.50 7.99
N VAL A 231 -5.72 13.16 6.92
CA VAL A 231 -5.42 13.67 5.58
C VAL A 231 -6.33 14.84 5.26
N GLN A 232 -5.75 15.94 4.79
CA GLN A 232 -6.46 17.04 4.18
C GLN A 232 -6.33 16.91 2.66
N CYS A 233 -7.45 16.67 1.99
CA CYS A 233 -7.57 16.63 0.53
C CYS A 233 -8.42 17.81 0.08
N GLY A 234 -7.77 18.84 -0.46
CA GLY A 234 -8.42 20.12 -0.75
C GLY A 234 -9.12 20.70 0.49
N PRO A 235 -10.45 20.93 0.45
CA PRO A 235 -11.19 21.44 1.61
C PRO A 235 -11.61 20.36 2.63
N ARG A 236 -11.47 19.07 2.30
CA ARG A 236 -11.93 17.97 3.17
C ARG A 236 -10.81 17.49 4.07
N ARG A 237 -11.11 17.32 5.36
CA ARG A 237 -10.22 16.67 6.34
C ARG A 237 -10.84 15.35 6.78
N ILE A 238 -10.06 14.29 6.74
CA ILE A 238 -10.54 12.92 6.94
C ILE A 238 -9.54 12.21 7.85
N VAL A 239 -10.05 11.53 8.86
CA VAL A 239 -9.24 10.62 9.69
C VAL A 239 -9.12 9.29 8.94
N ILE A 240 -7.90 8.83 8.73
CA ILE A 240 -7.59 7.64 7.94
C ILE A 240 -6.63 6.72 8.68
N ASN A 241 -6.72 5.43 8.39
CA ASN A 241 -5.76 4.40 8.82
C ASN A 241 -5.16 3.76 7.55
N PRO A 242 -4.20 4.42 6.88
CA PRO A 242 -3.77 4.02 5.56
C PRO A 242 -2.95 2.73 5.59
N LEU A 243 -3.09 1.96 4.51
CA LEU A 243 -2.16 0.90 4.16
C LEU A 243 -1.08 1.51 3.26
N PHE A 244 0.18 1.47 3.68
CA PHE A 244 1.28 1.89 2.82
C PHE A 244 1.68 0.77 1.86
N SER A 245 1.95 1.16 0.63
CA SER A 245 2.42 0.27 -0.41
C SER A 245 3.45 0.98 -1.29
N HIS A 246 4.31 0.20 -1.95
CA HIS A 246 5.27 0.75 -2.88
C HIS A 246 4.57 1.47 -4.03
N ALA A 247 5.16 2.59 -4.46
CA ALA A 247 4.77 3.25 -5.69
C ALA A 247 5.29 2.45 -6.90
N GLY A 248 4.69 2.69 -8.06
CA GLY A 248 5.05 2.04 -9.31
C GLY A 248 3.83 1.46 -10.03
N ASN A 249 4.03 1.15 -11.31
CA ASN A 249 3.05 0.44 -12.12
C ASN A 249 3.51 -1.01 -12.30
N THR A 250 2.68 -1.97 -11.90
CA THR A 250 2.95 -3.39 -12.07
C THR A 250 1.93 -3.97 -13.05
N PRO A 251 2.33 -4.84 -13.99
CA PRO A 251 1.41 -5.40 -14.99
C PRO A 251 0.19 -6.10 -14.40
N ASN A 252 0.36 -6.75 -13.25
CA ASN A 252 -0.71 -7.43 -12.51
C ASN A 252 -1.39 -6.54 -11.44
N ASN A 253 -1.01 -5.27 -11.33
CA ASN A 253 -1.48 -4.30 -10.34
C ASN A 253 -1.36 -4.76 -8.87
N VAL A 254 -0.40 -5.63 -8.59
CA VAL A 254 -0.02 -6.05 -7.23
C VAL A 254 1.15 -5.21 -6.75
N HIS A 255 1.02 -4.67 -5.53
CA HIS A 255 2.00 -3.78 -4.92
C HIS A 255 2.43 -4.32 -3.57
N LYS A 256 3.72 -4.23 -3.28
CA LYS A 256 4.28 -4.67 -2.00
C LYS A 256 3.78 -3.76 -0.87
N PHE A 257 3.22 -4.35 0.18
CA PHE A 257 2.89 -3.68 1.43
C PHE A 257 4.15 -3.20 2.15
N SER A 258 4.13 -1.98 2.69
CA SER A 258 5.19 -1.44 3.53
C SER A 258 4.72 -1.38 4.98
N ARG A 259 5.43 -2.03 5.90
CA ARG A 259 5.07 -2.04 7.33
C ARG A 259 5.30 -0.69 7.97
N PHE A 260 6.41 -0.04 7.63
CA PHE A 260 6.77 1.31 8.05
C PHE A 260 7.01 2.21 6.85
N LEU A 261 6.76 3.50 7.06
CA LEU A 261 7.17 4.58 6.17
C LEU A 261 8.28 5.36 6.87
N HIS A 262 9.50 5.32 6.33
CA HIS A 262 10.64 6.02 6.92
C HIS A 262 10.72 7.48 6.45
N PRO A 263 11.30 8.38 7.26
CA PRO A 263 11.49 9.78 6.87
C PRO A 263 12.20 9.92 5.53
N GLY A 264 11.70 10.82 4.66
CA GLY A 264 12.24 11.04 3.32
C GLY A 264 11.78 10.02 2.26
N GLN A 265 11.06 8.95 2.63
CA GLN A 265 10.52 7.99 1.67
C GLN A 265 9.14 8.40 1.15
N SER A 266 8.85 7.99 -0.08
CA SER A 266 7.52 8.08 -0.68
C SER A 266 6.82 6.73 -0.72
N ALA A 267 5.51 6.74 -0.56
CA ALA A 267 4.66 5.56 -0.66
C ALA A 267 3.27 5.93 -1.20
N ILE A 268 2.45 4.92 -1.44
CA ILE A 268 1.02 5.08 -1.69
C ILE A 268 0.25 4.68 -0.43
N ALA A 269 -0.51 5.64 0.11
CA ALA A 269 -1.47 5.48 1.19
C ALA A 269 -2.83 5.09 0.61
N SER A 270 -3.22 3.84 0.78
CA SER A 270 -4.52 3.32 0.33
C SER A 270 -5.50 3.20 1.50
N PHE A 271 -6.71 3.70 1.32
CA PHE A 271 -7.78 3.63 2.32
C PHE A 271 -9.16 3.78 1.66
N ILE A 272 -10.22 3.41 2.38
CA ILE A 272 -11.60 3.61 1.92
C ILE A 272 -12.06 5.00 2.34
N GLY A 273 -12.42 5.84 1.38
CA GLY A 273 -12.78 7.24 1.64
C GLY A 273 -13.68 7.84 0.57
N PRO A 274 -14.13 9.09 0.76
CA PRO A 274 -14.89 9.81 -0.25
C PRO A 274 -14.02 10.08 -1.48
N LEU A 275 -14.64 9.96 -2.66
CA LEU A 275 -13.99 10.23 -3.93
C LEU A 275 -13.62 11.72 -4.07
N THR A 276 -12.43 12.00 -4.60
CA THR A 276 -12.02 13.32 -5.10
C THR A 276 -11.65 13.19 -6.56
N TRP A 277 -12.13 14.12 -7.40
CA TRP A 277 -11.73 14.17 -8.81
C TRP A 277 -10.48 15.01 -9.03
N GLY A 278 -9.67 14.60 -10.01
CA GLY A 278 -8.44 15.28 -10.40
C GLY A 278 -7.25 15.01 -9.48
N ASN A 279 -6.20 15.79 -9.70
CA ASN A 279 -4.94 15.72 -8.98
C ASN A 279 -4.93 16.82 -7.91
N VAL A 280 -5.35 16.48 -6.70
CA VAL A 280 -5.50 17.43 -5.59
C VAL A 280 -4.33 17.27 -4.62
N PRO A 281 -3.66 18.36 -4.20
CA PRO A 281 -2.59 18.29 -3.22
C PRO A 281 -3.12 17.86 -1.86
N LEU A 282 -2.29 17.10 -1.15
CA LEU A 282 -2.61 16.48 0.13
C LEU A 282 -1.64 16.94 1.20
N LEU A 283 -2.18 17.14 2.40
CA LEU A 283 -1.42 17.40 3.61
C LEU A 283 -1.79 16.37 4.66
N TYR A 284 -0.80 15.75 5.29
CA TYR A 284 -1.00 14.74 6.32
C TYR A 284 -0.61 15.30 7.68
N PHE A 285 -1.46 15.10 8.67
CA PHE A 285 -1.27 15.60 10.03
C PHE A 285 -1.36 14.47 11.06
N THR A 286 -0.53 14.55 12.09
CA THR A 286 -0.71 13.80 13.35
C THR A 286 -1.36 14.70 14.39
N ARG A 287 -2.06 14.09 15.35
CA ARG A 287 -2.55 14.78 16.54
C ARG A 287 -1.48 14.69 17.61
N ASP A 288 -0.93 15.84 17.98
CA ASP A 288 0.01 15.94 19.09
C ASP A 288 -0.67 16.63 20.27
N THR A 289 -0.25 16.28 21.49
CA THR A 289 -0.65 17.04 22.69
C THR A 289 -0.07 18.45 22.57
N PRO A 290 -0.88 19.51 22.72
CA PRO A 290 -0.40 20.88 22.57
C PRO A 290 0.72 21.15 23.57
N SER A 291 1.87 21.58 23.06
CA SER A 291 3.04 21.97 23.83
C SER A 291 3.25 23.49 23.72
N PRO A 292 4.02 24.14 24.62
CA PRO A 292 4.28 25.58 24.53
C PRO A 292 4.90 25.99 23.18
N ASP A 293 5.68 25.11 22.55
CA ASP A 293 6.32 25.34 21.25
C ASP A 293 5.38 25.07 20.07
N HIS A 294 4.34 24.25 20.27
CA HIS A 294 3.34 23.89 19.27
C HIS A 294 1.93 24.06 19.84
N PRO A 295 1.37 25.28 19.78
CA PRO A 295 0.03 25.56 20.30
C PRO A 295 -1.08 24.88 19.49
N SER A 296 -0.78 24.43 18.26
CA SER A 296 -1.70 23.64 17.44
C SER A 296 -1.62 22.16 17.80
N SER A 297 -2.76 21.55 18.06
CA SER A 297 -2.89 20.09 18.25
C SER A 297 -2.67 19.26 16.98
N LEU A 298 -2.18 19.86 15.89
CA LEU A 298 -1.96 19.22 14.59
C LEU A 298 -0.55 19.53 14.12
N ARG A 299 0.23 18.48 13.86
CA ARG A 299 1.58 18.58 13.30
C ARG A 299 1.58 18.06 11.87
N LEU A 300 2.06 18.86 10.92
CA LEU A 300 2.23 18.42 9.53
C LEU A 300 3.38 17.41 9.47
N ILE A 301 3.12 16.22 8.94
CA ILE A 301 4.11 15.14 8.85
C ILE A 301 4.54 14.85 7.41
N ALA A 302 3.61 14.96 6.46
CA ALA A 302 3.85 14.55 5.08
C ALA A 302 3.02 15.37 4.10
N THR A 303 3.47 15.39 2.85
CA THR A 303 2.77 16.01 1.73
C THR A 303 2.49 14.95 0.65
N GLY A 304 1.60 15.24 -0.28
CA GLY A 304 1.31 14.31 -1.37
C GLY A 304 0.29 14.84 -2.35
N THR A 305 -0.25 13.94 -3.16
CA THR A 305 -1.21 14.20 -4.22
C THR A 305 -2.21 13.04 -4.32
N SER A 306 -3.46 13.34 -4.65
CA SER A 306 -4.45 12.30 -4.93
C SER A 306 -4.12 11.60 -6.26
N LEU A 307 -4.24 10.28 -6.27
CA LEU A 307 -4.16 9.47 -7.49
C LEU A 307 -5.55 8.94 -7.86
N PRO A 308 -5.72 8.41 -9.09
CA PRO A 308 -6.94 7.71 -9.47
C PRO A 308 -7.30 6.62 -8.44
N PRO A 309 -8.55 6.62 -7.93
CA PRO A 309 -9.03 5.55 -7.08
C PRO A 309 -9.06 4.24 -7.89
N SER A 310 -8.84 3.12 -7.21
CA SER A 310 -8.89 1.81 -7.85
C SER A 310 -9.21 0.74 -6.82
N THR A 311 -10.26 -0.02 -7.09
CA THR A 311 -10.63 -1.26 -6.39
C THR A 311 -9.79 -2.45 -6.85
N ASN A 312 -9.06 -2.32 -7.96
CA ASN A 312 -8.23 -3.38 -8.54
C ASN A 312 -6.78 -3.34 -8.04
N ARG A 313 -6.37 -2.32 -7.27
CA ARG A 313 -5.00 -2.21 -6.73
C ARG A 313 -4.86 -3.16 -5.54
N ILE A 314 -4.05 -4.20 -5.70
CA ILE A 314 -3.82 -5.22 -4.67
C ILE A 314 -2.60 -4.84 -3.85
N ILE A 315 -2.72 -4.90 -2.52
CA ILE A 315 -1.62 -4.65 -1.58
C ILE A 315 -1.24 -5.96 -0.90
N ALA A 316 -0.11 -6.53 -1.30
CA ALA A 316 0.36 -7.84 -0.85
C ALA A 316 1.37 -7.70 0.30
N LYS A 317 1.04 -8.30 1.45
CA LYS A 317 1.99 -8.43 2.56
C LYS A 317 2.97 -9.56 2.30
N ARG A 318 4.26 -9.20 2.17
CA ARG A 318 5.36 -10.16 2.07
C ARG A 318 5.79 -10.63 3.45
N ILE A 319 6.33 -11.84 3.51
CA ILE A 319 7.06 -12.40 4.65
C ILE A 319 8.28 -13.13 4.10
N ILE A 320 9.42 -12.94 4.75
CA ILE A 320 10.67 -13.66 4.49
C ILE A 320 10.93 -14.59 5.67
N LEU A 321 11.14 -15.87 5.38
CA LEU A 321 11.61 -16.86 6.34
C LEU A 321 13.12 -16.96 6.23
N THR A 322 13.82 -16.66 7.31
CA THR A 322 15.27 -16.75 7.38
C THR A 322 15.73 -18.10 7.89
N GLY A 323 16.86 -18.56 7.39
CA GLY A 323 17.49 -19.81 7.81
C GLY A 323 19.00 -19.68 7.78
N HIS A 324 19.67 -20.37 8.69
CA HIS A 324 21.11 -20.33 8.81
C HIS A 324 21.75 -21.51 8.07
N PRO A 325 22.66 -21.29 7.10
CA PRO A 325 23.39 -22.39 6.46
C PRO A 325 24.31 -23.07 7.48
N TYR A 326 24.15 -24.37 7.66
CA TYR A 326 24.90 -25.15 8.65
C TYR A 326 26.00 -26.00 8.01
N LYS A 327 25.66 -26.84 7.03
CA LYS A 327 26.64 -27.70 6.32
C LYS A 327 26.61 -27.38 4.83
N ILE A 328 27.76 -26.95 4.29
CA ILE A 328 27.90 -26.54 2.89
C ILE A 328 28.74 -27.60 2.16
N ASN A 329 28.12 -28.31 1.22
CA ASN A 329 28.79 -29.22 0.28
C ASN A 329 28.77 -28.62 -1.14
N LYS A 330 29.56 -29.17 -2.06
CA LYS A 330 29.69 -28.69 -3.46
C LYS A 330 28.37 -28.48 -4.22
N ARG A 331 27.32 -29.25 -3.91
CA ARG A 331 26.01 -29.19 -4.59
C ARG A 331 24.81 -29.12 -3.63
N VAL A 332 25.05 -29.20 -2.33
CA VAL A 332 23.99 -29.34 -1.32
C VAL A 332 24.34 -28.52 -0.11
N VAL A 333 23.41 -27.66 0.32
CA VAL A 333 23.53 -26.88 1.56
C VAL A 333 22.44 -27.36 2.51
N THR A 334 22.83 -27.69 3.73
CA THR A 334 21.90 -27.97 4.83
C THR A 334 21.62 -26.67 5.58
N VAL A 335 20.38 -26.23 5.59
CA VAL A 335 19.92 -25.02 6.29
C VAL A 335 19.22 -25.42 7.59
N ARG A 336 19.53 -24.74 8.70
CA ARG A 336 18.89 -24.89 10.02
C ARG A 336 18.13 -23.61 10.40
N TYR A 337 17.28 -23.72 11.42
CA TYR A 337 16.50 -22.63 12.02
C TYR A 337 15.46 -21.95 11.12
N MET A 338 15.26 -22.41 9.89
CA MET A 338 14.16 -21.94 9.03
C MET A 338 12.81 -22.59 9.38
N PHE A 339 12.82 -23.88 9.71
CA PHE A 339 11.65 -24.64 10.14
C PHE A 339 12.04 -25.56 11.30
N PHE A 340 11.07 -25.88 12.16
CA PHE A 340 11.28 -26.75 13.33
C PHE A 340 10.59 -28.11 13.21
N ASN A 341 9.76 -28.31 12.17
CA ASN A 341 9.04 -29.55 11.90
C ASN A 341 9.26 -30.03 10.46
N ASP A 342 9.44 -31.35 10.27
CA ASP A 342 9.55 -31.96 8.92
C ASP A 342 8.28 -31.77 8.08
N GLY A 343 7.11 -31.76 8.71
CA GLY A 343 5.83 -31.48 8.04
C GLY A 343 5.76 -30.09 7.43
N ASP A 344 6.37 -29.09 8.09
CA ASP A 344 6.41 -27.72 7.57
C ASP A 344 7.35 -27.64 6.36
N VAL A 345 8.52 -28.29 6.40
CA VAL A 345 9.45 -28.34 5.26
C VAL A 345 8.79 -28.96 4.03
N LYS A 346 8.00 -30.02 4.20
CA LYS A 346 7.27 -30.67 3.09
C LYS A 346 6.14 -29.82 2.52
N TRP A 347 5.55 -28.94 3.34
CA TRP A 347 4.47 -28.05 2.91
C TRP A 347 4.98 -26.88 2.05
N PHE A 348 6.16 -26.35 2.38
CA PHE A 348 6.78 -25.22 1.66
C PHE A 348 7.78 -25.63 0.56
N LYS A 349 7.84 -26.93 0.24
CA LYS A 349 8.56 -27.46 -0.92
C LYS A 349 7.69 -27.36 -2.17
#